data_AF-A0A2D8BDC6-F1
#
_entry.id   AF-A0A2D8BDC6-F1
#
_cell.length_a   1.000
_cell.length_b   1.000
_cell.length_c   1.000
_cell.angle_alpha   90.00
_cell.angle_beta   90.00
_cell.angle_gamma   90.00
#
_symmetry.space_group_name_H-M   'P 1'
#
loop_
_entity.id
_entity.type
_entity.pdbx_description
1 polymer ?
#
loop_
_entity_poly.entity_id
_entity_poly.type
_entity_poly.pdbx_seq_one_letter_code
_entity_poly.pdbx_strand_id
1 'polypeptide(L)'
;MSVACRRTAPLHALTVRFLRAVACCLGLLLAGAAGALVPPATLDAGVHELDLRPHLTVLEDPGQVLQLADVLNGDAAGQFAPLGDRTASFGYSDSAWWLRASVANTSDHRRDLVLRQSYVLLDYFDLYLVDRGRVLRHWTTGDTLPYSTRPIPHRDYLFPITLEPGQELSIYLRARSEGPVNVALGLYGTQALVPVLGAEQLAMGALFGSFVLLALCTALLYAFVRDEAFAYYLFYVLCYGGYMAVFNGIAQQYLWAETPALWGVAQVVLLMLALHFLLLFSRSLLRAKGRSRWLDRSFLALQVLIFVLMLASPFVDYGTLVQPITFTVATTVFMVVAIGITGLRAGQAAAGYFLVAWSVFLVGVLLYLAKSLGLLPHTWLTQYGFQIGTIFEFVLLSVALGIRVKEIRQQSRTDSLTGLANRSRYDELVEHAFAQARAAGTSLGLLVIDVDHFKQVNDAHGHAVGDRVLEGVAESLRRHLPAQAVASRYGGEEFVVLVPRTDDAALMALAEDLRRAVAASSPGIPVTASIGFASTAGRAFSDPRGLFRAADEALYAAKRTGRNRVVGWNEALPPHPALAAAMSPETP
;
A
#
# COMPACT_ATOMS: atom_id res chain seq x y z
N MET A 1 -24.70 -45.60 17.25
CA MET A 1 -24.81 -46.07 15.84
C MET A 1 -25.99 -45.34 15.22
N SER A 2 -25.98 -44.67 14.07
CA SER A 2 -25.04 -44.46 12.97
C SER A 2 -25.61 -43.31 12.10
N VAL A 3 -24.76 -42.35 11.69
CA VAL A 3 -24.62 -41.68 10.36
C VAL A 3 -25.91 -41.27 9.60
N ALA A 4 -26.30 -39.99 9.47
CA ALA A 4 -25.76 -38.88 8.64
C ALA A 4 -25.89 -39.03 7.10
N CYS A 5 -26.72 -38.20 6.46
CA CYS A 5 -26.55 -37.78 5.07
C CYS A 5 -27.11 -36.35 4.87
N ARG A 6 -26.23 -35.39 4.61
CA ARG A 6 -26.54 -33.98 4.34
C ARG A 6 -26.62 -33.76 2.82
N ARG A 7 -27.69 -33.13 2.34
CA ARG A 7 -27.76 -32.52 1.00
C ARG A 7 -27.26 -31.08 1.08
N THR A 8 -26.24 -30.75 0.29
CA THR A 8 -25.78 -29.38 0.01
C THR A 8 -26.17 -29.00 -1.42
N ALA A 9 -27.15 -28.10 -1.58
CA ALA A 9 -27.29 -27.22 -2.74
C ALA A 9 -28.44 -26.21 -2.52
N PRO A 10 -28.14 -24.90 -2.42
CA PRO A 10 -29.01 -23.92 -3.09
C PRO A 10 -28.30 -22.70 -3.71
N LEU A 11 -26.96 -22.65 -3.76
CA LEU A 11 -26.23 -21.45 -4.23
C LEU A 11 -26.00 -21.40 -5.76
N HIS A 12 -25.86 -22.56 -6.42
CA HIS A 12 -25.69 -22.63 -7.88
C HIS A 12 -26.97 -22.31 -8.66
N ALA A 13 -28.14 -22.62 -8.08
CA ALA A 13 -29.43 -22.36 -8.71
C ALA A 13 -29.82 -20.87 -8.68
N LEU A 14 -29.36 -20.12 -7.66
CA LEU A 14 -29.62 -18.68 -7.55
C LEU A 14 -28.77 -17.87 -8.53
N THR A 15 -27.49 -18.23 -8.69
CA THR A 15 -26.56 -17.56 -9.62
C THR A 15 -26.96 -17.78 -11.07
N VAL A 16 -27.34 -18.99 -11.45
CA VAL A 16 -27.84 -19.29 -12.81
C VAL A 16 -29.19 -18.63 -13.09
N ARG A 17 -30.07 -18.48 -12.09
CA ARG A 17 -31.34 -17.75 -12.24
C ARG A 17 -31.15 -16.25 -12.36
N PHE A 18 -30.17 -15.68 -11.65
CA PHE A 18 -29.83 -14.25 -11.77
C PHE A 18 -29.21 -13.94 -13.14
N LEU A 19 -28.28 -14.77 -13.63
CA LEU A 19 -27.71 -14.68 -14.97
C LEU A 19 -28.77 -14.86 -16.08
N ARG A 20 -29.72 -15.78 -15.91
CA ARG A 20 -30.84 -15.94 -16.85
C ARG A 20 -31.86 -14.80 -16.79
N ALA A 21 -32.08 -14.18 -15.63
CA ALA A 21 -32.94 -13.01 -15.51
C ALA A 21 -32.31 -11.77 -16.19
N VAL A 22 -31.00 -11.59 -16.05
CA VAL A 22 -30.23 -10.56 -16.78
C VAL A 22 -30.22 -10.84 -18.29
N ALA A 23 -30.05 -12.10 -18.70
CA ALA A 23 -30.12 -12.50 -20.12
C ALA A 23 -31.53 -12.36 -20.71
N CYS A 24 -32.60 -12.63 -19.95
CA CYS A 24 -33.98 -12.39 -20.38
C CYS A 24 -34.32 -10.89 -20.47
N CYS A 25 -33.80 -10.06 -19.57
CA CYS A 25 -33.94 -8.61 -19.66
C CYS A 25 -33.12 -8.03 -20.83
N LEU A 26 -31.98 -8.63 -21.19
CA LEU A 26 -31.25 -8.30 -22.43
C LEU A 26 -31.99 -8.77 -23.70
N GLY A 27 -32.66 -9.93 -23.64
CA GLY A 27 -33.43 -10.49 -24.76
C GLY A 27 -34.74 -9.76 -25.07
N LEU A 28 -35.37 -9.13 -24.07
CA LEU A 28 -36.62 -8.38 -24.23
C LEU A 28 -36.44 -6.92 -24.72
N LEU A 29 -35.19 -6.44 -24.81
CA LEU A 29 -34.85 -5.13 -25.40
C LEU A 29 -34.41 -5.21 -26.87
N LEU A 30 -34.45 -6.41 -27.48
CA LEU A 30 -34.20 -6.65 -28.91
C LEU A 30 -35.45 -6.46 -29.79
N ALA A 31 -36.43 -5.67 -29.35
CA ALA A 31 -37.59 -5.32 -30.15
C ALA A 31 -37.34 -4.03 -30.94
N GLY A 32 -36.84 -4.20 -32.17
CA GLY A 32 -37.12 -3.36 -33.34
C GLY A 32 -36.82 -1.86 -33.24
N ALA A 33 -35.60 -1.46 -33.61
CA ALA A 33 -35.35 -0.14 -34.20
C ALA A 33 -34.90 -0.33 -35.63
N ALA A 34 -35.84 -0.24 -36.57
CA ALA A 34 -35.54 -0.20 -37.99
C ALA A 34 -34.75 1.07 -38.34
N GLY A 35 -33.55 0.89 -38.91
CA GLY A 35 -32.90 1.79 -39.88
C GLY A 35 -33.03 3.30 -39.69
N ALA A 36 -32.87 3.84 -38.49
CA ALA A 36 -32.70 5.28 -38.33
C ALA A 36 -31.30 5.69 -38.83
N LEU A 37 -31.23 6.45 -39.92
CA LEU A 37 -29.98 7.07 -40.36
C LEU A 37 -29.50 8.05 -39.28
N VAL A 38 -28.39 7.71 -38.63
CA VAL A 38 -27.69 8.63 -37.74
C VAL A 38 -27.00 9.69 -38.62
N PRO A 39 -27.29 10.99 -38.45
CA PRO A 39 -26.70 12.02 -39.28
C PRO A 39 -25.17 12.09 -39.11
N PRO A 40 -24.43 12.43 -40.17
CA PRO A 40 -22.98 12.56 -40.09
C PRO A 40 -22.62 13.64 -39.07
N ALA A 41 -21.54 13.40 -38.34
CA ALA A 41 -21.02 14.35 -37.40
C ALA A 41 -20.37 15.51 -38.18
N THR A 42 -20.89 16.73 -38.03
CA THR A 42 -20.44 17.89 -38.80
C THR A 42 -19.36 18.65 -38.05
N LEU A 43 -18.27 18.98 -38.75
CA LEU A 43 -17.19 19.80 -38.24
C LEU A 43 -17.26 21.20 -38.87
N ASP A 44 -17.81 22.14 -38.11
CA ASP A 44 -17.83 23.56 -38.40
C ASP A 44 -16.58 24.27 -37.85
N ALA A 45 -16.42 25.57 -38.11
CA ALA A 45 -15.20 26.33 -37.81
C ALA A 45 -14.82 26.35 -36.30
N GLY A 46 -15.79 26.21 -35.40
CA GLY A 46 -15.60 26.28 -33.95
C GLY A 46 -15.43 24.94 -33.22
N VAL A 47 -15.70 23.80 -33.87
CA VAL A 47 -15.55 22.49 -33.23
C VAL A 47 -14.10 22.02 -33.30
N HIS A 48 -13.48 21.91 -32.14
CA HIS A 48 -12.10 21.47 -31.96
C HIS A 48 -11.98 20.10 -31.26
N GLU A 49 -13.06 19.63 -30.64
CA GLU A 49 -13.22 18.30 -30.07
C GLU A 49 -14.65 17.83 -30.37
N LEU A 50 -14.77 16.59 -30.82
CA LEU A 50 -16.03 15.97 -31.18
C LEU A 50 -16.06 14.53 -30.65
N ASP A 51 -17.00 14.28 -29.75
CA ASP A 51 -17.29 12.93 -29.28
C ASP A 51 -18.10 12.18 -30.34
N LEU A 52 -17.56 11.08 -30.86
CA LEU A 52 -18.21 10.32 -31.93
C LEU A 52 -19.29 9.37 -31.39
N ARG A 53 -19.38 9.13 -30.07
CA ARG A 53 -20.34 8.18 -29.48
C ARG A 53 -21.78 8.34 -29.99
N PRO A 54 -22.37 9.55 -30.05
CA PRO A 54 -23.75 9.73 -30.53
C PRO A 54 -23.93 9.43 -32.04
N HIS A 55 -22.82 9.44 -32.79
CA HIS A 55 -22.78 9.24 -34.23
C HIS A 55 -22.36 7.81 -34.63
N LEU A 56 -22.10 6.95 -33.64
CA LEU A 56 -21.70 5.56 -33.89
C LEU A 56 -22.91 4.69 -34.19
N THR A 57 -22.75 3.90 -35.24
CA THR A 57 -23.58 2.74 -35.54
C THR A 57 -22.76 1.48 -35.34
N VAL A 58 -23.37 0.40 -34.85
CA VAL A 58 -22.71 -0.84 -34.48
C VAL A 58 -23.34 -2.04 -35.19
N LEU A 59 -22.49 -3.00 -35.53
CA LEU A 59 -22.85 -4.32 -36.06
C LEU A 59 -22.01 -5.39 -35.35
N GLU A 60 -22.68 -6.41 -34.82
CA GLU A 60 -22.01 -7.58 -34.24
C GLU A 60 -21.72 -8.61 -35.34
N ASP A 61 -20.51 -9.15 -35.36
CA ASP A 61 -20.05 -10.24 -36.24
C ASP A 61 -19.67 -11.46 -35.38
N PRO A 62 -20.66 -12.30 -34.97
CA PRO A 62 -20.40 -13.45 -34.09
C PRO A 62 -19.50 -14.51 -34.72
N GLY A 63 -19.50 -14.62 -36.05
CA GLY A 63 -18.68 -15.59 -36.78
C GLY A 63 -17.27 -15.10 -37.10
N GLN A 64 -16.97 -13.82 -36.81
CA GLN A 64 -15.71 -13.15 -37.18
C GLN A 64 -15.37 -13.25 -38.69
N VAL A 65 -16.38 -13.40 -39.54
CA VAL A 65 -16.23 -13.67 -40.97
C VAL A 65 -16.41 -12.43 -41.84
N LEU A 66 -17.06 -11.38 -41.33
CA LEU A 66 -17.34 -10.19 -42.12
C LEU A 66 -16.05 -9.44 -42.42
N GLN A 67 -15.85 -9.13 -43.70
CA GLN A 67 -14.78 -8.24 -44.17
C GLN A 67 -15.35 -6.88 -44.57
N LEU A 68 -14.47 -5.90 -44.76
CA LEU A 68 -14.88 -4.54 -45.13
C LEU A 68 -15.75 -4.53 -46.40
N ALA A 69 -15.47 -5.40 -47.38
CA ALA A 69 -16.26 -5.48 -48.62
C ALA A 69 -17.74 -5.85 -48.34
N ASP A 70 -17.99 -6.77 -47.42
CA ASP A 70 -19.34 -7.22 -47.04
C ASP A 70 -20.10 -6.12 -46.30
N VAL A 71 -19.38 -5.32 -45.53
CA VAL A 71 -19.91 -4.24 -44.70
C VAL A 71 -20.13 -2.95 -45.51
N LEU A 72 -19.38 -2.74 -46.60
CA LEU A 72 -19.55 -1.62 -47.52
C LEU A 72 -20.65 -1.86 -48.56
N ASN A 73 -20.65 -3.04 -49.18
CA ASN A 73 -21.44 -3.31 -50.39
C ASN A 73 -22.33 -4.57 -50.28
N GLY A 74 -22.24 -5.34 -49.19
CA GLY A 74 -23.01 -6.56 -48.99
C GLY A 74 -24.27 -6.37 -48.14
N ASP A 75 -24.97 -7.47 -47.88
CA ASP A 75 -26.22 -7.51 -47.11
C ASP A 75 -26.05 -6.99 -45.66
N ALA A 76 -24.82 -6.96 -45.15
CA ALA A 76 -24.48 -6.46 -43.82
C ALA A 76 -24.49 -4.92 -43.72
N ALA A 77 -24.39 -4.19 -44.84
CA ALA A 77 -24.36 -2.72 -44.84
C ALA A 77 -25.63 -2.08 -44.24
N GLY A 78 -26.78 -2.76 -44.34
CA GLY A 78 -28.06 -2.33 -43.78
C GLY A 78 -28.32 -2.77 -42.33
N GLN A 79 -27.45 -3.60 -41.74
CA GLN A 79 -27.66 -4.22 -40.43
C GLN A 79 -27.09 -3.39 -39.27
N PHE A 80 -26.44 -2.27 -39.57
CA PHE A 80 -25.94 -1.34 -38.57
C PHE A 80 -27.07 -0.72 -37.76
N ALA A 81 -27.02 -0.89 -36.44
CA ALA A 81 -27.93 -0.26 -35.50
C ALA A 81 -27.27 0.97 -34.84
N PRO A 82 -28.01 2.05 -34.56
CA PRO A 82 -27.48 3.14 -33.74
C PRO A 82 -27.06 2.62 -32.36
N LEU A 83 -25.93 3.13 -31.84
CA LEU A 83 -25.47 2.79 -30.50
C LEU A 83 -26.49 3.23 -29.42
N GLY A 84 -27.19 4.35 -29.64
CA GLY A 84 -28.20 4.90 -28.73
C GLY A 84 -27.60 5.34 -27.39
N ASP A 85 -28.33 5.12 -26.29
CA ASP A 85 -27.86 5.39 -24.92
C ASP A 85 -26.85 4.35 -24.39
N ARG A 86 -26.44 3.37 -25.21
CA ARG A 86 -25.46 2.37 -24.79
C ARG A 86 -24.10 3.04 -24.59
N THR A 87 -23.42 2.67 -23.51
CA THR A 87 -21.97 2.83 -23.46
C THR A 87 -21.36 2.00 -24.59
N ALA A 88 -20.38 2.52 -25.32
CA ALA A 88 -19.59 1.76 -26.30
C ALA A 88 -18.65 0.72 -25.62
N SER A 89 -19.20 -0.02 -24.66
CA SER A 89 -18.60 -1.16 -23.98
C SER A 89 -19.47 -2.37 -24.28
N PHE A 90 -18.90 -3.35 -24.96
CA PHE A 90 -19.58 -4.58 -25.36
C PHE A 90 -19.27 -5.75 -24.40
N GLY A 91 -18.52 -5.49 -23.33
CA GLY A 91 -18.13 -6.50 -22.35
C GLY A 91 -17.24 -7.60 -22.96
N TYR A 92 -17.30 -8.79 -22.37
CA TYR A 92 -16.61 -9.98 -22.86
C TYR A 92 -17.46 -10.66 -23.95
N SER A 93 -16.93 -10.78 -25.16
CA SER A 93 -17.61 -11.42 -26.29
C SER A 93 -16.58 -12.05 -27.23
N ASP A 94 -16.91 -13.22 -27.79
CA ASP A 94 -16.13 -13.86 -28.85
C ASP A 94 -16.44 -13.25 -30.23
N SER A 95 -17.40 -12.33 -30.33
CA SER A 95 -17.77 -11.66 -31.57
C SER A 95 -16.76 -10.58 -31.97
N ALA A 96 -16.56 -10.39 -33.27
CA ALA A 96 -15.96 -9.15 -33.77
C ALA A 96 -17.02 -8.04 -33.80
N TRP A 97 -16.64 -6.82 -33.47
CA TRP A 97 -17.56 -5.69 -33.44
C TRP A 97 -17.17 -4.66 -34.49
N TRP A 98 -18.10 -4.37 -35.39
CA TRP A 98 -17.98 -3.34 -36.40
C TRP A 98 -18.66 -2.06 -35.93
N LEU A 99 -17.93 -0.95 -35.96
CA LEU A 99 -18.44 0.37 -35.66
C LEU A 99 -18.24 1.28 -36.86
N ARG A 100 -19.25 2.08 -37.17
CA ARG A 100 -19.26 3.03 -38.27
C ARG A 100 -19.70 4.41 -37.79
N ALA A 101 -18.92 5.44 -38.13
CA ALA A 101 -19.30 6.84 -38.02
C ALA A 101 -19.00 7.58 -39.33
N SER A 102 -19.86 8.51 -39.73
CA SER A 102 -19.58 9.44 -40.82
C SER A 102 -19.27 10.82 -40.26
N VAL A 103 -18.24 11.46 -40.81
CA VAL A 103 -17.78 12.80 -40.41
C VAL A 103 -17.71 13.68 -41.65
N ALA A 104 -18.35 14.83 -41.61
CA ALA A 104 -18.37 15.78 -42.72
C ALA A 104 -17.68 17.09 -42.33
N ASN A 105 -16.77 17.58 -43.17
CA ASN A 105 -16.18 18.92 -43.00
C ASN A 105 -17.08 19.95 -43.68
N THR A 106 -17.84 20.71 -42.88
CA THR A 106 -18.73 21.77 -43.36
C THR A 106 -18.03 23.14 -43.42
N SER A 107 -16.73 23.21 -43.10
CA SER A 107 -15.94 24.44 -43.16
C SER A 107 -15.28 24.67 -44.53
N ASP A 108 -14.94 25.92 -44.82
CA ASP A 108 -14.28 26.34 -46.07
C ASP A 108 -12.77 26.05 -46.12
N HIS A 109 -12.23 25.38 -45.10
CA HIS A 109 -10.80 25.12 -44.96
C HIS A 109 -10.53 23.65 -44.70
N ARG A 110 -9.35 23.19 -45.13
CA ARG A 110 -8.85 21.86 -44.81
C ARG A 110 -8.69 21.72 -43.30
N ARG A 111 -9.16 20.59 -42.76
CA ARG A 111 -9.04 20.25 -41.34
C ARG A 111 -8.09 19.08 -41.16
N ASP A 112 -7.00 19.30 -40.43
CA ASP A 112 -6.13 18.24 -39.94
C ASP A 112 -6.56 17.86 -38.51
N LEU A 113 -6.94 16.61 -38.34
CA LEU A 113 -7.57 16.06 -37.15
C LEU A 113 -6.83 14.79 -36.70
N VAL A 114 -7.09 14.39 -35.47
CA VAL A 114 -6.60 13.15 -34.90
C VAL A 114 -7.79 12.39 -34.31
N LEU A 115 -8.04 11.20 -34.83
CA LEU A 115 -8.96 10.26 -34.22
C LEU A 115 -8.23 9.53 -33.10
N ARG A 116 -8.78 9.62 -31.89
CA ARG A 116 -8.26 9.01 -30.67
C ARG A 116 -9.16 7.85 -30.26
N GLN A 117 -8.54 6.69 -30.06
CA GLN A 117 -9.13 5.53 -29.38
C GLN A 117 -8.40 5.37 -28.04
N SER A 118 -9.08 5.75 -26.94
CA SER A 118 -8.45 5.91 -25.61
C SER A 118 -8.37 4.65 -24.76
N TYR A 119 -9.07 3.58 -25.13
CA TYR A 119 -8.93 2.28 -24.46
C TYR A 119 -7.77 1.50 -25.07
N VAL A 120 -6.76 1.20 -24.25
CA VAL A 120 -5.46 0.68 -24.69
C VAL A 120 -5.41 -0.86 -24.78
N LEU A 121 -6.30 -1.56 -24.08
CA LEU A 121 -6.30 -3.03 -23.92
C LEU A 121 -7.16 -3.75 -24.98
N LEU A 122 -7.12 -3.26 -26.23
CA LEU A 122 -7.75 -3.95 -27.35
C LEU A 122 -6.72 -4.83 -28.03
N ASP A 123 -6.96 -6.14 -28.04
CA ASP A 123 -6.06 -7.12 -28.64
C ASP A 123 -5.75 -6.81 -30.10
N TYR A 124 -6.82 -6.56 -30.85
CA TYR A 124 -6.75 -6.32 -32.28
C TYR A 124 -7.89 -5.40 -32.73
N PHE A 125 -7.57 -4.40 -33.54
CA PHE A 125 -8.56 -3.69 -34.30
C PHE A 125 -8.03 -3.14 -35.63
N ASP A 126 -8.92 -3.13 -36.62
CA ASP A 126 -8.72 -2.48 -37.91
C ASP A 126 -9.47 -1.15 -37.96
N LEU A 127 -8.81 -0.13 -38.50
CA LEU A 127 -9.41 1.16 -38.78
C LEU A 127 -9.33 1.46 -40.27
N TYR A 128 -10.48 1.66 -40.91
CA TYR A 128 -10.59 2.01 -42.32
C TYR A 128 -11.18 3.41 -42.48
N LEU A 129 -10.54 4.23 -43.31
CA LEU A 129 -11.05 5.51 -43.77
C LEU A 129 -11.59 5.34 -45.18
N VAL A 130 -12.88 5.61 -45.38
CA VAL A 130 -13.58 5.38 -46.64
C VAL A 130 -14.22 6.68 -47.11
N ASP A 131 -13.93 7.08 -48.34
CA ASP A 131 -14.54 8.22 -49.02
C ASP A 131 -15.26 7.73 -50.28
N ARG A 132 -16.56 8.01 -50.40
CA ARG A 132 -17.42 7.57 -51.52
C ARG A 132 -17.25 6.09 -51.91
N GLY A 133 -17.14 5.22 -50.91
CA GLY A 133 -16.99 3.76 -51.10
C GLY A 133 -15.57 3.28 -51.42
N ARG A 134 -14.58 4.19 -51.53
CA ARG A 134 -13.17 3.84 -51.74
C ARG A 134 -12.38 3.96 -50.44
N VAL A 135 -11.61 2.93 -50.11
CA VAL A 135 -10.70 2.95 -48.96
C VAL A 135 -9.54 3.91 -49.26
N LEU A 136 -9.40 4.96 -48.46
CA LEU A 136 -8.30 5.92 -48.53
C LEU A 136 -7.08 5.44 -47.73
N ARG A 137 -7.32 4.92 -46.51
CA ARG A 137 -6.30 4.36 -45.63
C ARG A 137 -6.88 3.24 -44.78
N HIS A 138 -5.99 2.35 -44.37
CA HIS A 138 -6.24 1.25 -43.46
C HIS A 138 -5.07 1.12 -42.49
N TRP A 139 -5.39 0.96 -41.21
CA TRP A 139 -4.43 0.58 -40.18
C TRP A 139 -4.91 -0.65 -39.44
N THR A 140 -3.95 -1.50 -39.09
CA THR A 140 -4.16 -2.68 -38.23
C THR A 140 -3.28 -2.52 -37.01
N THR A 141 -3.86 -2.47 -35.82
CA THR A 141 -3.11 -2.29 -34.56
C THR A 141 -3.86 -2.91 -33.38
N GLY A 142 -3.26 -2.87 -32.20
CA GLY A 142 -3.75 -3.53 -30.99
C GLY A 142 -2.61 -3.73 -29.99
N ASP A 143 -2.92 -4.28 -28.82
CA ASP A 143 -1.91 -4.57 -27.79
C ASP A 143 -1.17 -5.91 -28.00
N THR A 144 -1.75 -6.82 -28.80
CA THR A 144 -1.10 -8.07 -29.24
C THR A 144 -0.19 -7.87 -30.45
N LEU A 145 -0.18 -6.66 -31.03
CA LEU A 145 0.65 -6.29 -32.17
C LEU A 145 1.84 -5.41 -31.73
N PRO A 146 2.96 -5.43 -32.49
CA PRO A 146 4.10 -4.57 -32.18
C PRO A 146 3.69 -3.10 -32.09
N TYR A 147 4.31 -2.36 -31.16
CA TYR A 147 4.02 -0.94 -30.93
C TYR A 147 4.25 -0.09 -32.18
N SER A 148 5.19 -0.48 -33.03
CA SER A 148 5.50 0.13 -34.33
C SER A 148 4.33 0.13 -35.34
N THR A 149 3.27 -0.66 -35.11
CA THR A 149 2.03 -0.60 -35.92
C THR A 149 1.21 0.67 -35.69
N ARG A 150 1.50 1.42 -34.61
CA ARG A 150 0.78 2.65 -34.26
C ARG A 150 1.27 3.83 -35.12
N PRO A 151 0.38 4.56 -35.79
CA PRO A 151 0.77 5.66 -36.68
C PRO A 151 1.46 6.83 -35.97
N ILE A 152 1.01 7.14 -34.76
CA ILE A 152 1.61 8.14 -33.87
C ILE A 152 2.05 7.40 -32.61
N PRO A 153 3.34 7.47 -32.22
CA PRO A 153 3.86 6.78 -31.04
C PRO A 153 3.33 7.43 -29.77
N HIS A 154 2.20 6.92 -29.28
CA HIS A 154 1.57 7.31 -28.03
C HIS A 154 0.98 6.08 -27.31
N ARG A 155 0.70 6.19 -26.00
CA ARG A 155 0.09 5.10 -25.20
C ARG A 155 -1.33 4.76 -25.66
N ASP A 156 -2.07 5.78 -26.07
CA ASP A 156 -3.37 5.65 -26.74
C ASP A 156 -3.17 5.47 -28.24
N TYR A 157 -4.19 4.95 -28.93
CA TYR A 157 -4.16 4.83 -30.37
C TYR A 157 -4.62 6.15 -31.02
N LEU A 158 -3.71 6.78 -31.77
CA LEU A 158 -3.91 8.07 -32.41
C LEU A 158 -3.73 7.93 -33.93
N PHE A 159 -4.76 8.32 -34.69
CA PHE A 159 -4.79 8.20 -36.15
C PHE A 159 -4.95 9.57 -36.80
N PRO A 160 -3.98 10.01 -37.64
CA PRO A 160 -4.08 11.28 -38.34
C PRO A 160 -5.14 11.18 -39.45
N ILE A 161 -6.09 12.11 -39.44
CA ILE A 161 -7.15 12.25 -40.44
C ILE A 161 -7.08 13.65 -41.04
N THR A 162 -7.19 13.72 -42.36
CA THR A 162 -7.31 14.99 -43.08
C THR A 162 -8.65 15.00 -43.81
N LEU A 163 -9.41 16.08 -43.63
CA LEU A 163 -10.67 16.32 -44.33
C LEU A 163 -10.57 17.59 -45.18
N GLU A 164 -10.80 17.45 -46.48
CA GLU A 164 -10.91 18.58 -47.40
C GLU A 164 -12.26 19.31 -47.22
N PRO A 165 -12.37 20.58 -47.64
CA PRO A 165 -13.64 21.33 -47.56
C PRO A 165 -14.78 20.60 -48.27
N GLY A 166 -15.93 20.43 -47.59
CA GLY A 166 -17.10 19.74 -48.13
C GLY A 166 -16.96 18.22 -48.29
N GLN A 167 -15.85 17.62 -47.83
CA GLN A 167 -15.64 16.18 -47.87
C GLN A 167 -16.40 15.49 -46.72
N GLU A 168 -17.06 14.38 -47.03
CA GLU A 168 -17.62 13.45 -46.05
C GLU A 168 -16.79 12.16 -46.04
N LEU A 169 -16.35 11.75 -44.86
CA LEU A 169 -15.52 10.57 -44.64
C LEU A 169 -16.24 9.61 -43.70
N SER A 170 -16.34 8.34 -44.12
CA SER A 170 -16.83 7.26 -43.28
C SER A 170 -15.67 6.52 -42.61
N ILE A 171 -15.72 6.43 -41.30
CA ILE A 171 -14.77 5.73 -40.45
C ILE A 171 -15.38 4.39 -40.06
N TYR A 172 -14.70 3.30 -40.41
CA TYR A 172 -15.06 1.94 -39.99
C TYR A 172 -13.99 1.42 -39.03
N LEU A 173 -14.42 0.93 -37.88
CA LEU A 173 -13.56 0.26 -36.91
C LEU A 173 -14.06 -1.16 -36.69
N ARG A 174 -13.18 -2.15 -36.85
CA ARG A 174 -13.46 -3.55 -36.50
C ARG A 174 -12.60 -3.91 -35.30
N ALA A 175 -13.20 -4.19 -34.15
CA ALA A 175 -12.49 -4.59 -32.94
C ALA A 175 -12.75 -6.04 -32.55
N ARG A 176 -11.72 -6.72 -32.05
CA ARG A 176 -11.79 -8.06 -31.44
C ARG A 176 -10.80 -8.14 -30.28
N SER A 177 -11.22 -8.70 -29.16
CA SER A 177 -10.36 -8.92 -27.98
C SER A 177 -10.87 -10.11 -27.17
N GLU A 178 -9.96 -10.85 -26.55
CA GLU A 178 -10.26 -11.84 -25.50
C GLU A 178 -10.68 -11.15 -24.19
N GLY A 179 -10.27 -9.88 -24.02
CA GLY A 179 -10.70 -8.99 -22.96
C GLY A 179 -11.99 -8.23 -23.28
N PRO A 180 -12.39 -7.29 -22.41
CA PRO A 180 -13.61 -6.53 -22.62
C PRO A 180 -13.45 -5.51 -23.75
N VAL A 181 -14.29 -5.60 -24.78
CA VAL A 181 -14.26 -4.70 -25.94
C VAL A 181 -14.85 -3.34 -25.56
N ASN A 182 -14.00 -2.36 -25.30
CA ASN A 182 -14.37 -0.98 -25.02
C ASN A 182 -13.87 -0.06 -26.14
N VAL A 183 -14.79 0.57 -26.86
CA VAL A 183 -14.47 1.50 -27.95
C VAL A 183 -14.80 2.93 -27.48
N ALA A 184 -13.82 3.82 -27.58
CA ALA A 184 -13.91 5.19 -27.09
C ALA A 184 -13.27 6.11 -28.12
N LEU A 185 -14.05 6.44 -29.15
CA LEU A 185 -13.63 7.24 -30.29
C LEU A 185 -13.96 8.72 -30.07
N GLY A 186 -12.94 9.56 -30.10
CA GLY A 186 -13.07 11.01 -30.12
C GLY A 186 -12.23 11.60 -31.25
N LEU A 187 -12.73 12.66 -31.88
CA LEU A 187 -12.06 13.36 -32.96
C LEU A 187 -11.61 14.73 -32.47
N TYR A 188 -10.32 15.03 -32.62
CA TYR A 188 -9.70 16.23 -32.08
C TYR A 188 -8.96 17.01 -33.15
N GLY A 189 -9.02 18.33 -33.10
CA GLY A 189 -8.06 19.18 -33.79
C GLY A 189 -6.67 19.03 -33.16
N THR A 190 -5.62 19.03 -33.97
CA THR A 190 -4.24 18.81 -33.49
C THR A 190 -3.85 19.73 -32.33
N GLN A 191 -4.23 21.01 -32.37
CA GLN A 191 -3.95 21.98 -31.31
C GLN A 191 -4.77 21.76 -30.03
N ALA A 192 -6.00 21.23 -30.15
CA ALA A 192 -6.87 20.96 -29.00
C ALA A 192 -6.48 19.67 -28.28
N LEU A 193 -5.89 18.70 -28.99
CA LEU A 193 -5.45 17.44 -28.41
C LEU A 193 -4.22 17.58 -27.50
N VAL A 194 -3.27 18.46 -27.86
CA VAL A 194 -2.01 18.65 -27.12
C VAL A 194 -2.21 18.92 -25.62
N PRO A 195 -3.04 19.90 -25.18
CA PRO A 195 -3.23 20.15 -23.75
C PRO A 195 -3.93 18.98 -23.04
N VAL A 196 -4.82 18.26 -23.71
CA VAL A 196 -5.49 17.06 -23.15
C VAL A 196 -4.48 15.96 -22.89
N LEU A 197 -3.66 15.61 -23.87
CA LEU A 197 -2.60 14.61 -23.71
C LEU A 197 -1.56 15.03 -22.68
N GLY A 198 -1.19 16.32 -22.65
CA GLY A 198 -0.25 16.87 -21.68
C GLY A 198 -0.76 16.74 -20.24
N ALA A 199 -2.03 17.08 -19.99
CA ALA A 199 -2.64 16.94 -18.67
C ALA A 199 -2.74 15.48 -18.22
N GLU A 200 -3.12 14.56 -19.13
CA GLU A 200 -3.18 13.14 -18.82
C GLU A 200 -1.80 12.54 -18.56
N GLN A 201 -0.78 12.90 -19.36
CA GLN A 201 0.58 12.42 -19.17
C GLN A 201 1.17 12.95 -17.85
N LEU A 202 0.86 14.20 -17.48
CA LEU A 202 1.24 14.76 -16.18
C LEU A 202 0.57 13.99 -15.03
N ALA A 203 -0.72 13.65 -15.15
CA ALA A 203 -1.44 12.85 -14.16
C ALA A 203 -0.85 11.43 -14.03
N MET A 204 -0.51 10.78 -15.15
CA MET A 204 0.18 9.49 -15.14
C MET A 204 1.57 9.60 -14.50
N GLY A 205 2.33 10.66 -14.85
CA GLY A 205 3.64 10.94 -14.26
C GLY A 205 3.56 11.12 -12.74
N ALA A 206 2.56 11.85 -12.24
CA ALA A 206 2.32 12.00 -10.81
C ALA A 206 1.96 10.66 -10.14
N LEU A 207 1.12 9.84 -10.77
CA LEU A 207 0.76 8.51 -10.29
C LEU A 207 1.98 7.60 -10.16
N PHE A 208 2.77 7.42 -11.22
CA PHE A 208 3.96 6.57 -11.18
C PHE A 208 5.07 7.16 -10.31
N GLY A 209 5.21 8.49 -10.27
CA GLY A 209 6.09 9.18 -9.33
C GLY A 209 5.76 8.86 -7.88
N SER A 210 4.47 8.74 -7.53
CA SER A 210 4.04 8.33 -6.19
C SER A 210 4.44 6.89 -5.86
N PHE A 211 4.36 5.96 -6.83
CA PHE A 211 4.81 4.57 -6.62
C PHE A 211 6.31 4.49 -6.40
N VAL A 212 7.11 5.23 -7.19
CA VAL A 212 8.57 5.28 -7.04
C VAL A 212 8.94 5.88 -5.68
N LEU A 213 8.33 7.02 -5.31
CA LEU A 213 8.58 7.66 -4.02
C LEU A 213 8.25 6.71 -2.86
N LEU A 214 7.08 6.07 -2.90
CA LEU A 214 6.65 5.15 -1.86
C LEU A 214 7.53 3.92 -1.76
N ALA A 215 7.96 3.36 -2.90
CA ALA A 215 8.92 2.26 -2.93
C ALA A 215 10.25 2.67 -2.30
N LEU A 216 10.80 3.84 -2.65
CA LEU A 216 12.04 4.36 -2.06
C LEU A 216 11.91 4.60 -0.55
N CYS A 217 10.84 5.28 -0.12
CA CYS A 217 10.58 5.52 1.31
C CYS A 217 10.44 4.20 2.07
N THR A 218 9.71 3.23 1.53
CA THR A 218 9.54 1.91 2.16
C THR A 218 10.84 1.12 2.20
N ALA A 219 11.65 1.18 1.14
CA ALA A 219 12.96 0.52 1.09
C ALA A 219 13.92 1.09 2.15
N LEU A 220 13.95 2.41 2.33
CA LEU A 220 14.71 3.07 3.39
C LEU A 220 14.20 2.61 4.77
N LEU A 221 12.89 2.65 5.00
CA LEU A 221 12.30 2.18 6.26
C LEU A 221 12.63 0.70 6.53
N TYR A 222 12.61 -0.16 5.51
CA TYR A 222 13.03 -1.55 5.64
C TYR A 222 14.52 -1.67 6.03
N ALA A 223 15.40 -0.87 5.42
CA ALA A 223 16.82 -0.89 5.73
C ALA A 223 17.12 -0.56 7.20
N PHE A 224 16.34 0.35 7.81
CA PHE A 224 16.45 0.74 9.22
C PHE A 224 15.71 -0.19 10.19
N VAL A 225 14.47 -0.56 9.88
CA VAL A 225 13.59 -1.31 10.82
C VAL A 225 13.80 -2.82 10.72
N ARG A 226 14.16 -3.32 9.52
CA ARG A 226 14.38 -4.76 9.23
C ARG A 226 13.20 -5.68 9.57
N ASP A 227 11.98 -5.15 9.63
CA ASP A 227 10.74 -5.92 9.76
C ASP A 227 10.25 -6.38 8.37
N GLU A 228 9.88 -7.65 8.25
CA GLU A 228 9.48 -8.29 6.98
C GLU A 228 8.24 -7.65 6.32
N ALA A 229 7.34 -7.01 7.09
CA ALA A 229 6.16 -6.36 6.53
C ALA A 229 6.54 -5.24 5.56
N PHE A 230 7.64 -4.53 5.80
CA PHE A 230 8.13 -3.49 4.91
C PHE A 230 8.67 -4.07 3.59
N ALA A 231 9.34 -5.22 3.64
CA ALA A 231 9.79 -5.89 2.42
C ALA A 231 8.60 -6.36 1.57
N TYR A 232 7.59 -6.98 2.18
CA TYR A 232 6.39 -7.39 1.45
C TYR A 232 5.64 -6.19 0.87
N TYR A 233 5.55 -5.07 1.60
CA TYR A 233 4.92 -3.86 1.10
C TYR A 233 5.69 -3.25 -0.08
N LEU A 234 7.03 -3.21 0.00
CA LEU A 234 7.89 -2.75 -1.09
C LEU A 234 7.65 -3.54 -2.37
N PHE A 235 7.69 -4.88 -2.28
CA PHE A 235 7.47 -5.72 -3.45
C PHE A 235 6.03 -5.64 -3.97
N TYR A 236 5.04 -5.46 -3.09
CA TYR A 236 3.66 -5.18 -3.50
C TYR A 236 3.58 -3.90 -4.35
N VAL A 237 4.12 -2.78 -3.86
CA VAL A 237 4.11 -1.49 -4.56
C VAL A 237 4.83 -1.60 -5.91
N LEU A 238 5.97 -2.29 -5.97
CA LEU A 238 6.72 -2.47 -7.22
C LEU A 238 5.96 -3.34 -8.23
N CYS A 239 5.42 -4.49 -7.81
CA CYS A 239 4.68 -5.38 -8.70
C CYS A 239 3.37 -4.75 -9.17
N TYR A 240 2.64 -4.08 -8.27
CA TYR A 240 1.42 -3.37 -8.61
C TYR A 240 1.69 -2.17 -9.52
N GLY A 241 2.74 -1.40 -9.26
CA GLY A 241 3.18 -0.31 -10.12
C GLY A 241 3.56 -0.80 -11.53
N GLY A 242 4.25 -1.94 -11.62
CA GLY A 242 4.51 -2.62 -12.89
C GLY A 242 3.23 -3.03 -13.61
N TYR A 243 2.30 -3.67 -12.90
CA TYR A 243 0.98 -4.03 -13.44
C TYR A 243 0.24 -2.78 -13.96
N MET A 244 0.27 -1.66 -13.23
CA MET A 244 -0.31 -0.40 -13.67
C MET A 244 0.34 0.14 -14.94
N ALA A 245 1.66 0.00 -15.09
CA ALA A 245 2.36 0.45 -16.30
C ALA A 245 1.90 -0.34 -17.54
N VAL A 246 1.72 -1.65 -17.38
CA VAL A 246 1.18 -2.55 -18.41
C VAL A 246 -0.28 -2.22 -18.73
N PHE A 247 -1.11 -2.04 -17.69
CA PHE A 247 -2.55 -1.78 -17.79
C PHE A 247 -2.88 -0.43 -18.45
N ASN A 248 -2.01 0.58 -18.29
CA ASN A 248 -2.22 1.93 -18.84
C ASN A 248 -1.45 2.21 -20.14
N GLY A 249 -0.84 1.20 -20.77
CA GLY A 249 -0.13 1.34 -22.05
C GLY A 249 1.31 1.89 -21.95
N ILE A 250 1.78 2.20 -20.74
CA ILE A 250 3.10 2.83 -20.50
C ILE A 250 4.24 1.83 -20.74
N ALA A 251 4.05 0.57 -20.34
CA ALA A 251 5.08 -0.45 -20.54
C ALA A 251 5.33 -0.72 -22.04
N GLN A 252 4.28 -0.70 -22.85
CA GLN A 252 4.34 -0.86 -24.30
C GLN A 252 5.06 0.34 -24.95
N GLN A 253 4.87 1.55 -24.42
CA GLN A 253 5.52 2.74 -24.98
C GLN A 253 7.02 2.81 -24.66
N TYR A 254 7.45 2.40 -23.46
CA TYR A 254 8.82 2.69 -22.99
C TYR A 254 9.71 1.48 -22.72
N LEU A 255 9.13 0.32 -22.37
CA LEU A 255 9.93 -0.79 -21.88
C LEU A 255 10.12 -1.87 -22.96
N TRP A 256 9.04 -2.44 -23.49
CA TRP A 256 9.09 -3.69 -24.31
C TRP A 256 8.28 -3.56 -25.62
N ALA A 257 8.43 -2.42 -26.31
CA ALA A 257 7.59 -1.99 -27.42
C ALA A 257 7.40 -3.02 -28.56
N GLU A 258 8.42 -3.83 -28.86
CA GLU A 258 8.40 -4.74 -30.02
C GLU A 258 8.08 -6.21 -29.67
N THR A 259 7.77 -6.53 -28.41
CA THR A 259 7.54 -7.92 -27.95
C THR A 259 6.17 -8.11 -27.30
N PRO A 260 5.07 -8.23 -28.07
CA PRO A 260 3.71 -8.31 -27.53
C PRO A 260 3.45 -9.55 -26.67
N ALA A 261 4.09 -10.69 -26.98
CA ALA A 261 3.93 -11.92 -26.20
C ALA A 261 4.38 -11.76 -24.73
N LEU A 262 5.42 -10.95 -24.48
CA LEU A 262 5.89 -10.67 -23.12
C LEU A 262 4.88 -9.82 -22.35
N TRP A 263 4.16 -8.92 -23.04
CA TRP A 263 3.17 -8.04 -22.42
C TRP A 263 2.03 -8.82 -21.76
N GLY A 264 1.38 -9.73 -22.50
CA GLY A 264 0.25 -10.52 -21.98
C GLY A 264 0.66 -11.38 -20.78
N VAL A 265 1.83 -12.01 -20.86
CA VAL A 265 2.39 -12.80 -19.74
C VAL A 265 2.70 -11.91 -18.54
N ALA A 266 3.34 -10.76 -18.75
CA ALA A 266 3.72 -9.85 -17.68
C ALA A 266 2.51 -9.23 -16.97
N GLN A 267 1.42 -8.96 -17.68
CA GLN A 267 0.18 -8.49 -17.07
C GLN A 267 -0.30 -9.45 -15.99
N VAL A 268 -0.36 -10.75 -16.31
CA VAL A 268 -0.79 -11.79 -15.37
C VAL A 268 0.24 -11.99 -14.26
N VAL A 269 1.53 -12.09 -14.60
CA VAL A 269 2.60 -12.33 -13.62
C VAL A 269 2.70 -11.20 -12.60
N LEU A 270 2.70 -9.94 -13.04
CA LEU A 270 2.78 -8.78 -12.16
C LEU A 270 1.56 -8.66 -11.25
N LEU A 271 0.37 -8.96 -11.77
CA LEU A 271 -0.85 -9.01 -10.97
C LEU A 271 -0.77 -10.13 -9.92
N MET A 272 -0.37 -11.34 -10.30
CA MET A 272 -0.25 -12.47 -9.36
C MET A 272 0.80 -12.20 -8.27
N LEU A 273 1.96 -11.63 -8.63
CA LEU A 273 2.98 -11.22 -7.66
C LEU A 273 2.48 -10.10 -6.73
N ALA A 274 1.73 -9.12 -7.26
CA ALA A 274 1.12 -8.08 -6.44
C ALA A 274 0.15 -8.70 -5.41
N LEU A 275 -0.73 -9.62 -5.81
CA LEU A 275 -1.63 -10.32 -4.88
C LEU A 275 -0.88 -11.17 -3.85
N HIS A 276 0.20 -11.85 -4.28
CA HIS A 276 1.06 -12.64 -3.40
C HIS A 276 1.65 -11.79 -2.27
N PHE A 277 2.31 -10.69 -2.63
CA PHE A 277 2.95 -9.80 -1.68
C PHE A 277 1.95 -9.03 -0.83
N LEU A 278 0.79 -8.67 -1.39
CA LEU A 278 -0.31 -8.07 -0.65
C LEU A 278 -0.79 -8.99 0.49
N LEU A 279 -0.99 -10.28 0.20
CA LEU A 279 -1.42 -11.25 1.20
C LEU A 279 -0.36 -11.43 2.30
N LEU A 280 0.91 -11.55 1.91
CA LEU A 280 2.03 -11.65 2.88
C LEU A 280 2.13 -10.41 3.75
N PHE A 281 2.07 -9.22 3.14
CA PHE A 281 2.05 -7.94 3.81
C PHE A 281 0.90 -7.86 4.82
N SER A 282 -0.32 -8.12 4.39
CA SER A 282 -1.52 -8.06 5.23
C SER A 282 -1.41 -8.99 6.44
N ARG A 283 -0.90 -10.21 6.22
CA ARG A 283 -0.71 -11.22 7.27
C ARG A 283 0.40 -10.84 8.26
N SER A 284 1.50 -10.26 7.79
CA SER A 284 2.63 -9.87 8.62
C SER A 284 2.35 -8.58 9.42
N LEU A 285 1.80 -7.55 8.75
CA LEU A 285 1.41 -6.29 9.37
C LEU A 285 0.46 -6.52 10.55
N LEU A 286 -0.59 -7.30 10.32
CA LEU A 286 -1.65 -7.58 11.29
C LEU A 286 -1.40 -8.87 12.11
N ARG A 287 -0.17 -9.40 12.12
CA ARG A 287 0.25 -10.58 12.92
C ARG A 287 -0.80 -11.71 12.90
N ALA A 288 -1.33 -12.01 11.72
CA ALA A 288 -2.49 -12.89 11.57
C ALA A 288 -2.11 -14.38 11.54
N LYS A 289 -0.81 -14.69 11.43
CA LYS A 289 -0.27 -16.06 11.47
C LYS A 289 -0.65 -16.77 12.77
N GLY A 290 -1.22 -17.98 12.67
CA GLY A 290 -1.57 -18.79 13.83
C GLY A 290 -2.83 -18.35 14.58
N ARG A 291 -3.53 -17.31 14.12
CA ARG A 291 -4.75 -16.81 14.77
C ARG A 291 -5.96 -17.73 14.52
N SER A 292 -6.04 -18.35 13.35
CA SER A 292 -7.08 -19.33 13.02
C SER A 292 -6.56 -20.34 12.01
N ARG A 293 -6.80 -21.63 12.27
CA ARG A 293 -6.41 -22.73 11.36
C ARG A 293 -7.11 -22.62 10.01
N TRP A 294 -8.33 -22.06 9.97
CA TRP A 294 -9.06 -21.83 8.72
C TRP A 294 -8.44 -20.69 7.91
N LEU A 295 -8.11 -19.57 8.55
CA LEU A 295 -7.43 -18.46 7.87
C LEU A 295 -6.07 -18.91 7.33
N ASP A 296 -5.29 -19.65 8.11
CA ASP A 296 -3.99 -20.14 7.67
C ASP A 296 -4.08 -21.12 6.48
N ARG A 297 -5.07 -22.01 6.47
CA ARG A 297 -5.31 -22.95 5.35
C ARG A 297 -5.82 -22.25 4.10
N SER A 298 -6.81 -21.36 4.23
CA SER A 298 -7.32 -20.58 3.11
C SER A 298 -6.25 -19.67 2.51
N PHE A 299 -5.41 -19.07 3.36
CA PHE A 299 -4.24 -18.31 2.94
C PHE A 299 -3.31 -19.17 2.07
N LEU A 300 -2.95 -20.37 2.54
CA LEU A 300 -2.04 -21.25 1.81
C LEU A 300 -2.67 -21.72 0.49
N ALA A 301 -3.95 -22.12 0.49
CA ALA A 301 -4.65 -22.54 -0.71
C ALA A 301 -4.68 -21.42 -1.76
N LEU A 302 -4.95 -20.19 -1.33
CA LEU A 302 -4.96 -19.02 -2.21
C LEU A 302 -3.56 -18.71 -2.75
N GLN A 303 -2.52 -18.83 -1.93
CA GLN A 303 -1.14 -18.68 -2.38
C GLN A 303 -0.77 -19.72 -3.45
N VAL A 304 -1.10 -20.98 -3.23
CA VAL A 304 -0.89 -22.05 -4.22
C VAL A 304 -1.62 -21.73 -5.53
N LEU A 305 -2.88 -21.29 -5.46
CA LEU A 305 -3.65 -20.90 -6.64
C LEU A 305 -2.99 -19.74 -7.39
N ILE A 306 -2.53 -18.69 -6.69
CA ILE A 306 -1.80 -17.56 -7.28
C ILE A 306 -0.56 -18.06 -8.02
N PHE A 307 0.25 -18.93 -7.41
CA PHE A 307 1.44 -19.49 -8.06
C PHE A 307 1.10 -20.38 -9.26
N VAL A 308 0.06 -21.20 -9.18
CA VAL A 308 -0.38 -22.04 -10.30
C VAL A 308 -0.82 -21.17 -11.49
N LEU A 309 -1.63 -20.14 -11.26
CA LEU A 309 -2.07 -19.23 -12.32
C LEU A 309 -0.91 -18.43 -12.90
N MET A 310 0.04 -18.00 -12.07
CA MET A 310 1.26 -17.33 -12.52
C MET A 310 2.13 -18.22 -13.41
N LEU A 311 2.29 -19.50 -13.05
CA LEU A 311 3.08 -20.46 -13.84
C LEU A 311 2.34 -20.93 -15.11
N ALA A 312 1.01 -20.90 -15.11
CA ALA A 312 0.19 -21.24 -16.27
C ALA A 312 0.17 -20.13 -17.33
N SER A 313 0.41 -18.87 -16.95
CA SER A 313 0.25 -17.70 -17.85
C SER A 313 1.06 -17.73 -19.15
N PRO A 314 2.28 -18.32 -19.24
CA PRO A 314 2.99 -18.41 -20.51
C PRO A 314 2.46 -19.49 -21.46
N PHE A 315 1.60 -20.40 -20.98
CA PHE A 315 1.19 -21.60 -21.70
C PHE A 315 -0.30 -21.65 -22.01
N VAL A 316 -1.09 -20.72 -21.46
CA VAL A 316 -2.54 -20.71 -21.57
C VAL A 316 -2.98 -19.31 -21.98
N ASP A 317 -3.88 -19.24 -22.95
CA ASP A 317 -4.41 -17.99 -23.48
C ASP A 317 -5.16 -17.18 -22.41
N TYR A 318 -5.11 -15.86 -22.54
CA TYR A 318 -5.61 -14.93 -21.53
C TYR A 318 -7.12 -15.10 -21.30
N GLY A 319 -7.90 -15.32 -22.38
CA GLY A 319 -9.34 -15.56 -22.31
C GLY A 319 -9.73 -16.76 -21.43
N THR A 320 -8.90 -17.81 -21.36
CA THR A 320 -9.15 -18.96 -20.47
C THR A 320 -8.76 -18.63 -19.02
N LEU A 321 -7.71 -17.84 -18.82
CA LEU A 321 -7.21 -17.47 -17.49
C LEU A 321 -8.02 -16.35 -16.82
N VAL A 322 -8.74 -15.52 -17.57
CA VAL A 322 -9.42 -14.33 -17.02
C VAL A 322 -10.44 -14.69 -15.93
N GLN A 323 -11.20 -15.79 -16.08
CA GLN A 323 -12.18 -16.23 -15.10
C GLN A 323 -11.54 -16.68 -13.78
N PRO A 324 -10.58 -17.63 -13.75
CA PRO A 324 -9.92 -18.01 -12.51
C PRO A 324 -9.10 -16.87 -11.89
N ILE A 325 -8.51 -15.98 -12.70
CA ILE A 325 -7.85 -14.76 -12.21
C ILE A 325 -8.86 -13.86 -11.47
N THR A 326 -10.03 -13.59 -12.08
CA THR A 326 -11.08 -12.75 -11.48
C THR A 326 -11.56 -13.35 -10.16
N PHE A 327 -11.78 -14.66 -10.11
CA PHE A 327 -12.15 -15.36 -8.88
C PHE A 327 -11.06 -15.25 -7.79
N THR A 328 -9.79 -15.35 -8.18
CA THR A 328 -8.63 -15.23 -7.29
C THR A 328 -8.50 -13.81 -6.73
N VAL A 329 -8.68 -12.78 -7.56
CA VAL A 329 -8.70 -11.38 -7.13
C VAL A 329 -9.82 -11.14 -6.12
N ALA A 330 -11.05 -11.56 -6.42
CA ALA A 330 -12.19 -11.41 -5.52
C ALA A 330 -11.96 -12.12 -4.18
N THR A 331 -11.47 -13.37 -4.22
CA THR A 331 -11.14 -14.14 -3.02
C THR A 331 -10.04 -13.49 -2.18
N THR A 332 -9.04 -12.89 -2.84
CA THR A 332 -7.96 -12.14 -2.18
C THR A 332 -8.50 -10.92 -1.45
N VAL A 333 -9.39 -10.15 -2.07
CA VAL A 333 -10.07 -9.01 -1.42
C VAL A 333 -10.82 -9.47 -0.18
N PHE A 334 -11.63 -10.52 -0.28
CA PHE A 334 -12.35 -11.07 0.88
C PHE A 334 -11.39 -11.49 2.00
N MET A 335 -10.27 -12.13 1.65
CA MET A 335 -9.27 -12.57 2.61
C MET A 335 -8.58 -11.39 3.31
N VAL A 336 -8.22 -10.35 2.56
CA VAL A 336 -7.62 -9.13 3.09
C VAL A 336 -8.55 -8.44 4.08
N VAL A 337 -9.84 -8.28 3.73
CA VAL A 337 -10.85 -7.72 4.63
C VAL A 337 -11.03 -8.60 5.87
N ALA A 338 -11.06 -9.94 5.71
CA ALA A 338 -11.16 -10.86 6.83
C ALA A 338 -9.96 -10.74 7.79
N ILE A 339 -8.73 -10.67 7.26
CA ILE A 339 -7.51 -10.43 8.05
C ILE A 339 -7.64 -9.10 8.81
N GLY A 340 -8.07 -8.01 8.14
CA GLY A 340 -8.33 -6.71 8.75
C GLY A 340 -9.32 -6.77 9.92
N ILE A 341 -10.48 -7.41 9.73
CA ILE A 341 -11.53 -7.54 10.77
C ILE A 341 -11.01 -8.36 11.96
N THR A 342 -10.27 -9.44 11.71
CA THR A 342 -9.67 -10.22 12.82
C THR A 342 -8.58 -9.45 13.56
N GLY A 343 -7.83 -8.58 12.86
CA GLY A 343 -6.87 -7.65 13.47
C GLY A 343 -7.55 -6.63 14.40
N LEU A 344 -8.66 -6.04 13.96
CA LEU A 344 -9.48 -5.13 14.78
C LEU A 344 -9.99 -5.82 16.05
N ARG A 345 -10.58 -7.02 15.91
CA ARG A 345 -11.08 -7.80 17.04
C ARG A 345 -9.99 -8.18 18.03
N ALA A 346 -8.74 -8.22 17.59
CA ALA A 346 -7.59 -8.48 18.42
C ALA A 346 -6.94 -7.22 19.03
N GLY A 347 -7.54 -6.05 18.85
CA GLY A 347 -7.04 -4.80 19.44
C GLY A 347 -5.78 -4.26 18.78
N GLN A 348 -5.49 -4.63 17.54
CA GLN A 348 -4.33 -4.08 16.82
C GLN A 348 -4.62 -2.68 16.30
N ALA A 349 -3.80 -1.71 16.69
CA ALA A 349 -4.02 -0.30 16.33
C ALA A 349 -3.94 -0.06 14.81
N ALA A 350 -3.07 -0.80 14.11
CA ALA A 350 -2.91 -0.68 12.66
C ALA A 350 -4.13 -1.17 11.84
N ALA A 351 -4.97 -2.04 12.40
CA ALA A 351 -6.05 -2.70 11.64
C ALA A 351 -7.17 -1.75 11.18
N GLY A 352 -7.44 -0.68 11.95
CA GLY A 352 -8.45 0.32 11.57
C GLY A 352 -8.03 1.10 10.32
N TYR A 353 -6.80 1.63 10.32
CA TYR A 353 -6.23 2.34 9.17
C TYR A 353 -6.17 1.44 7.94
N PHE A 354 -5.78 0.19 8.12
CA PHE A 354 -5.76 -0.82 7.07
C PHE A 354 -7.14 -1.00 6.40
N LEU A 355 -8.21 -1.18 7.19
CA LEU A 355 -9.55 -1.37 6.63
C LEU A 355 -10.11 -0.12 5.96
N VAL A 356 -9.79 1.07 6.48
CA VAL A 356 -10.17 2.34 5.82
C VAL A 356 -9.47 2.46 4.47
N ALA A 357 -8.18 2.17 4.40
CA ALA A 357 -7.40 2.17 3.16
C ALA A 357 -8.05 1.26 2.10
N TRP A 358 -8.35 0.02 2.49
CA TRP A 358 -9.01 -0.96 1.62
C TRP A 358 -10.42 -0.55 1.20
N SER A 359 -11.18 0.10 2.08
CA SER A 359 -12.53 0.56 1.76
C SER A 359 -12.52 1.63 0.67
N VAL A 360 -11.60 2.61 0.77
CA VAL A 360 -11.44 3.67 -0.25
C VAL A 360 -11.02 3.08 -1.60
N PHE A 361 -10.06 2.16 -1.58
CA PHE A 361 -9.62 1.46 -2.77
C PHE A 361 -10.75 0.67 -3.45
N LEU A 362 -11.52 -0.10 -2.68
CA LEU A 362 -12.61 -0.92 -3.20
C LEU A 362 -13.74 -0.09 -3.78
N VAL A 363 -14.04 1.10 -3.24
CA VAL A 363 -14.99 2.03 -3.88
C VAL A 363 -14.50 2.42 -5.28
N GLY A 364 -13.21 2.73 -5.43
CA GLY A 364 -12.60 3.01 -6.74
C GLY A 364 -12.71 1.84 -7.72
N VAL A 365 -12.44 0.61 -7.26
CA VAL A 365 -12.62 -0.62 -8.04
C VAL A 365 -14.07 -0.78 -8.51
N LEU A 366 -15.03 -0.59 -7.60
CA LEU A 366 -16.45 -0.76 -7.89
C LEU A 366 -16.96 0.26 -8.90
N LEU A 367 -16.49 1.52 -8.81
CA LEU A 367 -16.81 2.55 -9.80
C LEU A 367 -16.26 2.19 -11.19
N TYR A 368 -15.00 1.72 -11.26
CA TYR A 368 -14.38 1.27 -12.50
C TYR A 368 -15.13 0.08 -13.11
N LEU A 369 -15.45 -0.92 -12.29
CA LEU A 369 -16.16 -2.12 -12.74
C LEU A 369 -17.57 -1.80 -13.21
N ALA A 370 -18.32 -0.98 -12.47
CA ALA A 370 -19.65 -0.54 -12.88
C ALA A 370 -19.61 0.21 -14.23
N LYS A 371 -18.58 1.03 -14.46
CA LYS A 371 -18.34 1.65 -15.77
C LYS A 371 -17.96 0.62 -16.85
N SER A 372 -17.10 -0.35 -16.54
CA SER A 372 -16.71 -1.41 -17.49
C SER A 372 -17.88 -2.30 -17.91
N LEU A 373 -18.84 -2.52 -17.00
CA LEU A 373 -20.08 -3.28 -17.26
C LEU A 373 -21.18 -2.45 -17.94
N GLY A 374 -20.93 -1.16 -18.21
CA GLY A 374 -21.91 -0.25 -18.82
C GLY A 374 -23.00 0.26 -17.88
N LEU A 375 -22.88 0.05 -16.57
CA LEU A 375 -23.84 0.54 -15.55
C LEU A 375 -23.65 2.01 -15.22
N LEU A 376 -22.44 2.54 -15.41
CA LEU A 376 -22.10 3.95 -15.17
C LEU A 376 -21.53 4.59 -16.43
N PRO A 377 -21.77 5.90 -16.64
CA PRO A 377 -21.19 6.61 -17.77
C PRO A 377 -19.66 6.67 -17.66
N HIS A 378 -19.01 6.76 -18.82
CA HIS A 378 -17.58 7.00 -18.90
C HIS A 378 -17.30 8.47 -18.55
N THR A 379 -16.74 8.69 -17.37
CA THR A 379 -16.28 9.99 -16.86
C THR A 379 -14.85 9.85 -16.39
N TRP A 380 -14.14 10.97 -16.18
CA TRP A 380 -12.79 10.93 -15.62
C TRP A 380 -12.77 10.21 -14.25
N LEU A 381 -13.80 10.38 -13.43
CA LEU A 381 -13.89 9.77 -12.10
C LEU A 381 -14.10 8.25 -12.18
N THR A 382 -14.99 7.79 -13.06
CA THR A 382 -15.22 6.34 -13.24
C THR A 382 -14.08 5.65 -14.01
N GLN A 383 -13.32 6.41 -14.81
CA GLN A 383 -12.14 5.92 -15.51
C GLN A 383 -10.92 5.78 -14.58
N TYR A 384 -10.67 6.78 -13.74
CA TYR A 384 -9.46 6.89 -12.92
C TYR A 384 -9.69 6.63 -11.42
N GLY A 385 -10.92 6.33 -11.01
CA GLY A 385 -11.29 6.14 -9.61
C GLY A 385 -10.50 5.04 -8.91
N PHE A 386 -10.15 3.97 -9.62
CA PHE A 386 -9.31 2.89 -9.11
C PHE A 386 -7.85 3.33 -8.84
N GLN A 387 -7.27 4.12 -9.75
CA GLN A 387 -5.92 4.70 -9.59
C GLN A 387 -5.89 5.70 -8.43
N ILE A 388 -6.91 6.56 -8.33
CA ILE A 388 -7.08 7.50 -7.20
C ILE A 388 -7.19 6.71 -5.88
N GLY A 389 -8.02 5.67 -5.85
CA GLY A 389 -8.17 4.78 -4.71
C GLY A 389 -6.86 4.13 -4.28
N THR A 390 -6.01 3.75 -5.24
CA THR A 390 -4.68 3.18 -4.97
C THR A 390 -3.78 4.18 -4.25
N ILE A 391 -3.75 5.45 -4.69
CA ILE A 391 -2.92 6.49 -4.04
C ILE A 391 -3.33 6.63 -2.56
N PHE A 392 -4.63 6.73 -2.30
CA PHE A 392 -5.14 6.80 -0.92
C PHE A 392 -4.83 5.55 -0.12
N GLU A 393 -5.01 4.37 -0.71
CA GLU A 393 -4.66 3.09 -0.08
C GLU A 393 -3.21 3.10 0.38
N PHE A 394 -2.29 3.44 -0.52
CA PHE A 394 -0.86 3.41 -0.27
C PHE A 394 -0.42 4.41 0.80
N VAL A 395 -0.97 5.63 0.77
CA VAL A 395 -0.70 6.63 1.81
C VAL A 395 -1.19 6.13 3.18
N LEU A 396 -2.41 5.60 3.25
CA LEU A 396 -2.98 5.09 4.50
C LEU A 396 -2.28 3.83 5.01
N LEU A 397 -1.83 2.94 4.12
CA LEU A 397 -1.00 1.78 4.48
C LEU A 397 0.38 2.21 4.99
N SER A 398 0.97 3.28 4.44
CA SER A 398 2.20 3.86 4.98
C SER A 398 2.00 4.40 6.41
N VAL A 399 0.83 4.96 6.72
CA VAL A 399 0.48 5.36 8.10
C VAL A 399 0.36 4.13 9.01
N ALA A 400 -0.29 3.06 8.54
CA ALA A 400 -0.39 1.80 9.30
C ALA A 400 0.99 1.18 9.59
N LEU A 401 1.92 1.27 8.64
CA LEU A 401 3.33 0.90 8.84
C LEU A 401 4.02 1.78 9.88
N GLY A 402 3.77 3.09 9.89
CA GLY A 402 4.29 4.00 10.93
C GLY A 402 3.82 3.60 12.34
N ILE A 403 2.57 3.19 12.48
CA ILE A 403 2.03 2.64 13.74
C ILE A 403 2.76 1.35 14.12
N ARG A 404 3.03 0.47 13.15
CA ARG A 404 3.81 -0.75 13.40
C ARG A 404 5.23 -0.44 13.89
N VAL A 405 5.91 0.56 13.33
CA VAL A 405 7.22 1.00 13.86
C VAL A 405 7.10 1.45 15.32
N LYS A 406 6.05 2.24 15.63
CA LYS A 406 5.81 2.70 17.00
C LYS A 406 5.57 1.53 17.95
N GLU A 407 4.78 0.54 17.56
CA GLU A 407 4.55 -0.67 18.35
C GLU A 407 5.83 -1.48 18.57
N ILE A 408 6.64 -1.68 17.54
CA ILE A 408 7.95 -2.37 17.65
C ILE A 408 8.85 -1.62 18.63
N ARG A 409 8.95 -0.29 18.51
CA ARG A 409 9.74 0.53 19.43
C ARG A 409 9.19 0.47 20.85
N GLN A 410 7.87 0.45 21.03
CA GLN A 410 7.24 0.36 22.35
C GLN A 410 7.49 -1.00 23.02
N GLN A 411 7.51 -2.10 22.25
CA GLN A 411 7.89 -3.42 22.76
C GLN A 411 9.38 -3.47 23.18
N SER A 412 10.21 -2.59 22.62
CA SER A 412 11.61 -2.40 22.97
C SER A 412 11.82 -1.37 24.11
N ARG A 413 10.82 -1.06 24.95
CA ARG A 413 10.95 -0.10 26.07
C ARG A 413 11.16 -0.75 27.44
N THR A 414 11.17 -2.07 27.50
CA THR A 414 11.42 -2.84 28.72
C THR A 414 12.65 -3.71 28.53
N ASP A 415 13.44 -3.86 29.58
CA ASP A 415 14.55 -4.79 29.60
C ASP A 415 14.01 -6.23 29.64
N SER A 416 14.48 -7.10 28.75
CA SER A 416 13.92 -8.44 28.59
C SER A 416 14.21 -9.38 29.75
N LEU A 417 15.30 -9.12 30.51
CA LEU A 417 15.68 -9.93 31.67
C LEU A 417 14.87 -9.51 32.90
N THR A 418 14.93 -8.22 33.25
CA THR A 418 14.36 -7.71 34.50
C THR A 418 12.89 -7.29 34.38
N GLY A 419 12.43 -7.03 33.15
CA GLY A 419 11.13 -6.42 32.84
C GLY A 419 10.98 -4.97 33.32
N LEU A 420 12.05 -4.34 33.83
CA LEU A 420 12.04 -2.92 34.18
C LEU A 420 12.04 -2.07 32.90
N ALA A 421 11.90 -0.75 33.03
CA ALA A 421 12.22 0.14 31.92
C ALA A 421 13.68 -0.09 31.48
N ASN A 422 13.96 -0.01 30.19
CA ASN A 422 15.36 -0.04 29.73
C ASN A 422 15.93 1.38 29.64
N ARG A 423 17.22 1.49 29.32
CA ARG A 423 17.92 2.77 29.13
C ARG A 423 17.17 3.73 28.20
N SER A 424 16.69 3.27 27.04
CA SER A 424 15.96 4.12 26.11
C SER A 424 14.68 4.71 26.72
N ARG A 425 13.94 3.91 27.51
CA ARG A 425 12.76 4.41 28.23
C ARG A 425 13.14 5.38 29.35
N TYR A 426 14.26 5.15 30.04
CA TYR A 426 14.77 6.10 31.03
C TYR A 426 15.10 7.46 30.40
N ASP A 427 15.83 7.47 29.28
CA ASP A 427 16.25 8.70 28.60
C ASP A 427 15.01 9.53 28.17
N GLU A 428 13.93 8.89 27.73
CA GLU A 428 12.66 9.56 27.43
C GLU A 428 11.97 10.11 28.71
N LEU A 429 11.96 9.33 29.80
CA LEU A 429 11.23 9.69 31.03
C LEU A 429 11.90 10.81 31.80
N VAL A 430 13.24 10.84 31.87
CA VAL A 430 13.96 11.85 32.63
C VAL A 430 13.77 13.24 32.05
N GLU A 431 13.77 13.38 30.72
CA GLU A 431 13.53 14.65 30.02
C GLU A 431 12.15 15.21 30.38
N HIS A 432 11.10 14.39 30.28
CA HIS A 432 9.73 14.79 30.62
C HIS A 432 9.58 15.11 32.12
N ALA A 433 10.08 14.25 32.99
CA ALA A 433 9.94 14.42 34.44
C ALA A 433 10.67 15.68 34.92
N PHE A 434 11.85 15.97 34.38
CA PHE A 434 12.64 17.14 34.73
C PHE A 434 11.98 18.44 34.26
N ALA A 435 11.48 18.47 33.02
CA ALA A 435 10.73 19.62 32.49
C ALA A 435 9.45 19.87 33.30
N GLN A 436 8.70 18.81 33.65
CA GLN A 436 7.49 18.92 34.48
C GLN A 436 7.81 19.42 35.89
N ALA A 437 8.85 18.88 36.53
CA ALA A 437 9.26 19.31 37.87
C ALA A 437 9.61 20.80 37.88
N ARG A 438 10.41 21.25 36.90
CA ARG A 438 10.78 22.65 36.73
C ARG A 438 9.57 23.55 36.49
N ALA A 439 8.66 23.17 35.58
CA ALA A 439 7.48 23.96 35.26
C ALA A 439 6.49 24.07 36.44
N ALA A 440 6.35 23.00 37.22
CA ALA A 440 5.46 22.93 38.37
C ALA A 440 6.08 23.49 39.67
N GLY A 441 7.36 23.88 39.65
CA GLY A 441 8.08 24.26 40.88
C GLY A 441 8.19 23.13 41.90
N THR A 442 8.21 21.87 41.45
CA THR A 442 8.34 20.69 42.31
C THR A 442 9.73 20.07 42.16
N SER A 443 10.13 19.20 43.09
CA SER A 443 11.42 18.53 43.03
C SER A 443 11.37 17.21 42.25
N LEU A 444 12.51 16.80 41.71
CA LEU A 444 12.73 15.50 41.10
C LEU A 444 13.97 14.87 41.74
N GLY A 445 13.83 13.64 42.24
CA GLY A 445 14.91 12.81 42.75
C GLY A 445 15.39 11.80 41.71
N LEU A 446 16.68 11.51 41.74
CA LEU A 446 17.32 10.48 40.92
C LEU A 446 18.24 9.62 41.79
N LEU A 447 18.11 8.30 41.67
CA LEU A 447 18.99 7.30 42.27
C LEU A 447 19.74 6.57 41.15
N VAL A 448 21.05 6.41 41.31
CA VAL A 448 21.88 5.53 40.49
C VAL A 448 22.39 4.42 41.39
N ILE A 449 22.11 3.18 41.00
CA ILE A 449 22.29 1.97 41.80
C ILE A 449 23.20 1.04 41.02
N ASP A 450 24.20 0.49 41.68
CA ASP A 450 25.12 -0.49 41.09
C ASP A 450 25.27 -1.70 42.01
N VAL A 451 25.17 -2.89 41.43
CA VAL A 451 25.31 -4.15 42.17
C VAL A 451 26.79 -4.40 42.45
N ASP A 452 27.15 -4.41 43.73
CA ASP A 452 28.53 -4.53 44.16
C ASP A 452 29.12 -5.88 43.77
N HIS A 453 30.33 -5.86 43.20
CA HIS A 453 31.09 -7.05 42.84
C HIS A 453 30.37 -8.03 41.88
N PHE A 454 29.41 -7.54 41.07
CA PHE A 454 28.62 -8.39 40.18
C PHE A 454 29.47 -9.22 39.20
N LYS A 455 30.57 -8.67 38.69
CA LYS A 455 31.53 -9.44 37.88
C LYS A 455 32.07 -10.69 38.61
N GLN A 456 32.38 -10.58 39.91
CA GLN A 456 32.86 -11.72 40.70
C GLN A 456 31.79 -12.79 40.87
N VAL A 457 30.52 -12.40 40.96
CA VAL A 457 29.39 -13.34 40.98
C VAL A 457 29.32 -14.12 39.67
N ASN A 458 29.45 -13.43 38.52
CA ASN A 458 29.49 -14.08 37.22
C ASN A 458 30.69 -15.01 37.07
N ASP A 459 31.88 -14.57 37.50
CA ASP A 459 33.12 -15.34 37.40
C ASP A 459 33.08 -16.59 38.29
N ALA A 460 32.45 -16.51 39.47
CA ALA A 460 32.38 -17.61 40.43
C ALA A 460 31.23 -18.60 40.18
N HIS A 461 30.09 -18.12 39.66
CA HIS A 461 28.85 -18.90 39.60
C HIS A 461 28.22 -18.99 38.21
N GLY A 462 28.80 -18.32 37.21
CA GLY A 462 28.32 -18.28 35.83
C GLY A 462 27.18 -17.29 35.59
N HIS A 463 27.01 -16.91 34.32
CA HIS A 463 26.07 -15.87 33.89
C HIS A 463 24.61 -16.16 34.26
N ALA A 464 24.16 -17.43 34.22
CA ALA A 464 22.78 -17.78 34.59
C ALA A 464 22.46 -17.48 36.07
N VAL A 465 23.47 -17.46 36.95
CA VAL A 465 23.30 -17.07 38.34
C VAL A 465 23.31 -15.55 38.47
N GLY A 466 24.18 -14.86 37.72
CA GLY A 466 24.14 -13.39 37.62
C GLY A 466 22.79 -12.87 37.13
N ASP A 467 22.19 -13.54 36.14
CA ASP A 467 20.87 -13.18 35.63
C ASP A 467 19.79 -13.26 36.72
N ARG A 468 19.78 -14.33 37.52
CA ARG A 468 18.86 -14.47 38.67
C ARG A 468 19.10 -13.42 39.75
N VAL A 469 20.34 -13.00 39.96
CA VAL A 469 20.65 -11.88 40.87
C VAL A 469 20.04 -10.59 40.36
N LEU A 470 20.18 -10.28 39.07
CA LEU A 470 19.60 -9.06 38.48
C LEU A 470 18.07 -9.07 38.50
N GLU A 471 17.44 -10.23 38.25
CA GLU A 471 15.99 -10.42 38.42
C GLU A 471 15.56 -10.16 39.86
N GLY A 472 16.29 -10.68 40.85
CA GLY A 472 16.02 -10.46 42.27
C GLY A 472 16.16 -8.99 42.69
N VAL A 473 17.19 -8.30 42.20
CA VAL A 473 17.36 -6.85 42.39
C VAL A 473 16.16 -6.10 41.80
N ALA A 474 15.78 -6.41 40.56
CA ALA A 474 14.66 -5.77 39.90
C ALA A 474 13.32 -5.99 40.63
N GLU A 475 13.10 -7.18 41.16
CA GLU A 475 11.93 -7.49 41.99
C GLU A 475 11.94 -6.72 43.32
N SER A 476 13.10 -6.58 43.95
CA SER A 476 13.27 -5.75 45.15
C SER A 476 12.95 -4.28 44.87
N LEU A 477 13.43 -3.73 43.74
CA LEU A 477 13.07 -2.37 43.33
C LEU A 477 11.56 -2.24 43.13
N ARG A 478 10.91 -3.15 42.38
CA ARG A 478 9.46 -3.08 42.14
C ARG A 478 8.62 -3.09 43.42
N ARG A 479 9.01 -3.89 44.41
CA ARG A 479 8.24 -4.05 45.66
C ARG A 479 8.35 -2.86 46.61
N HIS A 480 9.48 -2.15 46.59
CA HIS A 480 9.76 -1.09 47.56
C HIS A 480 9.60 0.33 46.99
N LEU A 481 9.49 0.47 45.67
CA LEU A 481 9.31 1.77 45.05
C LEU A 481 7.87 2.30 45.18
N PRO A 482 7.70 3.60 45.44
CA PRO A 482 6.38 4.22 45.45
C PRO A 482 5.77 4.23 44.04
N ALA A 483 4.44 4.32 43.95
CA ALA A 483 3.70 4.22 42.68
C ALA A 483 4.12 5.26 41.62
N GLN A 484 4.58 6.44 42.04
CA GLN A 484 5.08 7.48 41.12
C GLN A 484 6.53 7.29 40.67
N ALA A 485 7.30 6.37 41.27
CA ALA A 485 8.68 6.14 40.91
C ALA A 485 8.81 5.15 39.74
N VAL A 486 9.84 5.34 38.92
CA VAL A 486 10.13 4.45 37.80
C VAL A 486 11.55 3.92 37.90
N ALA A 487 11.70 2.61 38.06
CA ALA A 487 12.96 1.91 37.95
C ALA A 487 13.27 1.50 36.51
N SER A 488 14.53 1.68 36.14
CA SER A 488 15.07 1.30 34.84
C SER A 488 16.38 0.53 35.01
N ARG A 489 16.63 -0.47 34.17
CA ARG A 489 17.96 -1.05 33.99
C ARG A 489 18.72 -0.21 32.97
N TYR A 490 19.74 0.50 33.45
CA TYR A 490 20.49 1.49 32.67
C TYR A 490 21.72 0.87 31.99
N GLY A 491 22.37 -0.07 32.68
CA GLY A 491 23.54 -0.80 32.20
C GLY A 491 23.45 -2.30 32.50
N GLY A 492 24.58 -3.01 32.41
CA GLY A 492 24.63 -4.45 32.69
C GLY A 492 24.20 -4.78 34.12
N GLU A 493 24.79 -4.09 35.09
CA GLU A 493 24.57 -4.24 36.54
C GLU A 493 24.07 -2.94 37.21
N GLU A 494 23.73 -1.95 36.39
CA GLU A 494 23.36 -0.59 36.82
C GLU A 494 21.86 -0.36 36.66
N PHE A 495 21.24 0.18 37.71
CA PHE A 495 19.83 0.55 37.76
C PHE A 495 19.69 2.03 38.08
N VAL A 496 18.65 2.65 37.55
CA VAL A 496 18.35 4.06 37.78
C VAL A 496 16.88 4.19 38.17
N VAL A 497 16.61 4.99 39.20
CA VAL A 497 15.26 5.25 39.67
C VAL A 497 14.97 6.75 39.62
N LEU A 498 13.90 7.11 38.92
CA LEU A 498 13.33 8.46 38.92
C LEU A 498 12.22 8.55 39.96
N VAL A 499 12.28 9.57 40.83
CA VAL A 499 11.32 9.75 41.93
C VAL A 499 10.76 11.18 41.90
N PRO A 500 9.55 11.40 41.38
CA PRO A 500 8.93 12.72 41.34
C PRO A 500 8.51 13.23 42.73
N ARG A 501 8.62 14.54 42.94
CA ARG A 501 8.18 15.26 44.16
C ARG A 501 8.84 14.71 45.42
N THR A 502 10.17 14.69 45.44
CA THR A 502 10.96 14.10 46.53
C THR A 502 12.14 15.00 46.87
N ASP A 503 12.40 15.20 48.16
CA ASP A 503 13.55 15.94 48.67
C ASP A 503 14.70 14.98 49.05
N ASP A 504 15.85 15.54 49.43
CA ASP A 504 17.03 14.73 49.77
C ASP A 504 16.78 13.77 50.96
N ALA A 505 15.99 14.18 51.95
CA ALA A 505 15.73 13.37 53.15
C ALA A 505 14.88 12.14 52.81
N ALA A 506 13.79 12.34 52.06
CA ALA A 506 12.94 11.25 51.59
C ALA A 506 13.67 10.35 50.59
N LEU A 507 14.53 10.92 49.72
CA LEU A 507 15.31 10.16 48.76
C LEU A 507 16.38 9.29 49.45
N MET A 508 17.03 9.81 50.49
CA MET A 508 17.96 9.07 51.34
C MET A 508 17.26 7.88 52.02
N ALA A 509 16.09 8.12 52.62
CA ALA A 509 15.32 7.05 53.27
C ALA A 509 14.94 5.94 52.28
N LEU A 510 14.42 6.32 51.11
CA LEU A 510 14.09 5.37 50.04
C LEU A 510 15.32 4.61 49.56
N ALA A 511 16.45 5.30 49.33
CA ALA A 511 17.70 4.66 48.93
C ALA A 511 18.16 3.61 49.96
N GLU A 512 18.10 3.93 51.24
CA GLU A 512 18.53 3.03 52.30
C GLU A 512 17.60 1.83 52.46
N ASP A 513 16.31 2.01 52.23
CA ASP A 513 15.33 0.91 52.15
C ASP A 513 15.63 -0.02 50.97
N LEU A 514 15.88 0.54 49.78
CA LEU A 514 16.25 -0.25 48.59
C LEU A 514 17.56 -1.01 48.80
N ARG A 515 18.58 -0.37 49.40
CA ARG A 515 19.87 -0.99 49.72
C ARG A 515 19.69 -2.20 50.63
N ARG A 516 18.91 -2.05 51.71
CA ARG A 516 18.60 -3.13 52.66
C ARG A 516 17.79 -4.24 52.01
N ALA A 517 16.81 -3.88 51.17
CA ALA A 517 15.99 -4.85 50.44
C ALA A 517 16.82 -5.70 49.47
N VAL A 518 17.74 -5.08 48.72
CA VAL A 518 18.65 -5.79 47.81
C VAL A 518 19.56 -6.76 48.58
N ALA A 519 20.13 -6.31 49.70
CA ALA A 519 20.97 -7.15 50.55
C ALA A 519 20.20 -8.36 51.14
N ALA A 520 18.90 -8.20 51.41
CA ALA A 520 18.04 -9.25 51.95
C ALA A 520 17.47 -10.19 50.88
N SER A 521 17.40 -9.77 49.61
CA SER A 521 16.69 -10.51 48.56
C SER A 521 17.48 -11.62 47.89
N SER A 522 18.74 -11.85 48.27
CA SER A 522 19.57 -12.75 47.48
C SER A 522 19.42 -14.23 47.84
N PRO A 523 18.98 -15.09 46.90
CA PRO A 523 18.83 -16.52 47.12
C PRO A 523 20.19 -17.22 47.11
N GLY A 524 20.83 -17.29 48.28
CA GLY A 524 22.00 -18.14 48.53
C GLY A 524 23.36 -17.54 48.16
N ILE A 525 23.43 -16.31 47.64
CA ILE A 525 24.69 -15.60 47.35
C ILE A 525 24.59 -14.18 47.90
N PRO A 526 25.27 -13.78 48.97
CA PRO A 526 25.14 -12.41 49.49
C PRO A 526 25.60 -11.39 48.45
N VAL A 527 24.68 -10.54 47.97
CA VAL A 527 24.96 -9.42 47.07
C VAL A 527 24.49 -8.14 47.72
N THR A 528 25.26 -7.07 47.55
CA THR A 528 24.92 -5.72 48.04
C THR A 528 24.85 -4.75 46.87
N ALA A 529 24.33 -3.55 47.12
CA ALA A 529 24.34 -2.49 46.15
C ALA A 529 24.86 -1.19 46.75
N SER A 530 25.60 -0.44 45.95
CA SER A 530 25.96 0.94 46.25
C SER A 530 24.98 1.87 45.55
N ILE A 531 24.55 2.93 46.24
CA ILE A 531 23.54 3.86 45.72
C ILE A 531 24.04 5.29 45.85
N GLY A 532 24.06 6.01 44.74
CA GLY A 532 24.23 7.46 44.68
C GLY A 532 22.90 8.13 44.41
N PHE A 533 22.63 9.28 45.03
CA PHE A 533 21.43 10.05 44.70
C PHE A 533 21.68 11.54 44.60
N ALA A 534 20.83 12.21 43.83
CA ALA A 534 20.74 13.66 43.75
C ALA A 534 19.27 14.08 43.59
N SER A 535 18.91 15.27 44.06
CA SER A 535 17.58 15.84 43.83
C SER A 535 17.67 17.30 43.40
N THR A 536 16.65 17.76 42.67
CA THR A 536 16.46 19.19 42.34
C THR A 536 15.89 20.01 43.52
N ALA A 537 15.68 19.40 44.69
CA ALA A 537 15.20 20.12 45.87
C ALA A 537 16.29 21.05 46.39
N GLY A 538 16.02 22.36 46.38
CA GLY A 538 16.98 23.37 46.83
C GLY A 538 18.22 23.52 45.93
N ARG A 539 18.24 22.89 44.75
CA ARG A 539 19.37 22.91 43.82
C ARG A 539 18.91 23.07 42.38
N ALA A 540 19.59 23.93 41.62
CA ALA A 540 19.33 24.12 40.20
C ALA A 540 20.31 23.31 39.36
N PHE A 541 19.78 22.41 38.53
CA PHE A 541 20.53 21.77 37.44
C PHE A 541 20.11 22.39 36.11
N SER A 542 21.05 22.61 35.19
CA SER A 542 20.78 23.17 33.85
C SER A 542 19.89 22.25 33.02
N ASP A 543 20.15 20.95 33.11
CA ASP A 543 19.57 19.90 32.29
C ASP A 543 19.53 18.55 33.06
N PRO A 544 18.80 17.54 32.54
CA PRO A 544 18.76 16.20 33.12
C PRO A 544 20.12 15.51 33.28
N ARG A 545 21.09 15.80 32.40
CA ARG A 545 22.43 15.18 32.44
C ARG A 545 23.22 15.70 33.64
N GLY A 546 23.01 16.95 34.04
CA GLY A 546 23.55 17.52 35.28
C GLY A 546 23.07 16.74 36.51
N LEU A 547 21.78 16.43 36.58
CA LEU A 547 21.21 15.64 37.67
C LEU A 547 21.76 14.21 37.69
N PHE A 548 21.90 13.57 36.53
CA PHE A 548 22.52 12.24 36.41
C PHE A 548 23.98 12.24 36.87
N ARG A 549 24.78 13.20 36.41
CA ARG A 549 26.19 13.34 36.82
C ARG A 549 26.34 13.47 38.34
N ALA A 550 25.50 14.29 38.97
CA ALA A 550 25.53 14.44 40.43
C ALA A 550 25.23 13.11 41.15
N ALA A 551 24.20 12.37 40.73
CA ALA A 551 23.88 11.08 41.33
C ALA A 551 24.99 10.02 41.08
N ASP A 552 25.64 10.05 39.91
CA ASP A 552 26.75 9.15 39.57
C ASP A 552 28.03 9.46 40.36
N GLU A 553 28.36 10.74 40.59
CA GLU A 553 29.45 11.16 41.48
C GLU A 553 29.24 10.66 42.91
N ALA A 554 27.99 10.74 43.39
CA ALA A 554 27.64 10.20 44.70
C ALA A 554 27.77 8.66 44.74
N LEU A 555 27.37 7.96 43.68
CA LEU A 555 27.53 6.51 43.57
C LEU A 555 29.02 6.12 43.59
N TYR A 556 29.85 6.87 42.88
CA TYR A 556 31.29 6.66 42.89
C TYR A 556 31.90 6.84 44.29
N ALA A 557 31.46 7.86 45.03
CA ALA A 557 31.86 8.04 46.42
C ALA A 557 31.38 6.89 47.33
N ALA A 558 30.17 6.36 47.10
CA ALA A 558 29.67 5.18 47.80
C ALA A 558 30.58 3.95 47.56
N LYS A 559 30.96 3.71 46.30
CA LYS A 559 31.88 2.61 45.94
C LYS A 559 33.27 2.77 46.57
N ARG A 560 33.83 3.99 46.57
CA ARG A 560 35.16 4.27 47.12
C ARG A 560 35.24 4.17 48.62
N THR A 561 34.18 4.54 49.33
CA THR A 561 34.19 4.60 50.79
C THR A 561 33.89 3.25 51.44
N GLY A 562 33.68 2.19 50.64
CA GLY A 562 33.57 0.81 51.12
C GLY A 562 32.33 0.06 50.65
N ARG A 563 31.62 0.55 49.62
CA ARG A 563 30.44 -0.08 49.02
C ARG A 563 29.29 -0.29 50.01
N ASN A 564 28.23 -0.97 49.57
CA ASN A 564 27.06 -1.32 50.37
C ASN A 564 26.52 -0.14 51.20
N ARG A 565 26.36 1.01 50.57
CA ARG A 565 25.95 2.25 51.23
C ARG A 565 25.25 3.20 50.27
N VAL A 566 24.58 4.16 50.88
CA VAL A 566 23.97 5.29 50.20
C VAL A 566 24.84 6.52 50.40
N VAL A 567 25.07 7.28 49.33
CA VAL A 567 25.66 8.61 49.39
C VAL A 567 24.77 9.58 48.62
N GLY A 568 24.46 10.71 49.25
CA GLY A 568 23.78 11.83 48.60
C GLY A 568 24.78 12.83 48.04
N TRP A 569 24.50 13.37 46.86
CA TRP A 569 25.37 14.36 46.24
C TRP A 569 25.40 15.67 47.05
N ASN A 570 26.59 16.24 47.17
CA ASN A 570 26.82 17.59 47.68
C ASN A 570 28.03 18.21 46.97
N GLU A 571 28.16 19.55 47.05
CA GLU A 571 29.23 20.30 46.37
C GLU A 571 30.65 19.96 46.84
N ALA A 572 30.80 19.28 47.99
CA ALA A 572 32.09 18.88 48.54
C ALA A 572 32.58 17.51 48.04
N LEU A 573 31.76 16.78 47.28
CA LEU A 573 32.17 15.49 46.71
C LEU A 573 33.17 15.69 45.57
N PRO A 574 34.25 14.88 45.51
CA PRO A 574 35.18 14.93 44.40
C PRO A 574 34.49 14.45 43.10
N PRO A 575 34.69 15.14 41.96
CA PRO A 575 34.09 14.74 40.69
C PRO A 575 34.62 13.37 40.24
N HIS A 576 33.82 12.68 39.43
CA HIS A 576 34.19 11.36 38.89
C HIS A 576 35.47 11.45 38.03
N PRO A 577 36.46 10.54 38.17
CA PRO A 577 37.76 10.65 37.48
C PRO A 577 37.67 10.69 35.94
N ALA A 578 36.76 9.90 35.36
CA ALA A 578 36.52 9.89 33.92
C ALA A 578 35.93 11.22 33.38
N LEU A 579 35.31 12.02 34.26
CA LEU A 579 34.74 13.33 33.94
C LEU A 579 35.73 14.48 34.23
N ALA A 580 36.56 14.35 35.27
CA ALA A 580 37.67 15.29 35.54
C ALA A 580 38.67 15.35 34.37
N ALA A 581 38.91 14.22 33.69
CA ALA A 581 39.73 14.15 32.48
C ALA A 581 39.12 14.88 31.27
N ALA A 582 37.78 14.99 31.19
CA ALA A 582 37.09 15.72 30.12
C ALA A 582 36.91 17.23 30.42
N MET A 583 37.12 17.64 31.67
CA MET A 583 37.01 19.03 32.14
C MET A 583 38.37 19.68 32.42
N SER A 584 39.47 18.97 32.14
CA SER A 584 40.82 19.54 32.23
C SER A 584 40.98 20.57 31.10
N PRO A 585 41.20 21.87 31.40
CA PRO A 585 41.64 22.77 30.36
C PRO A 585 43.00 22.26 29.87
N GLU A 586 43.15 22.09 28.55
CA GLU A 586 44.49 22.09 27.97
C GLU A 586 45.19 23.36 28.49
N THR A 587 46.21 23.18 29.33
CA THR A 587 47.03 24.29 29.84
C THR A 587 48.48 23.99 29.53
N PRO A 588 49.27 24.98 29.08
CA PRO A 588 48.95 26.09 28.18
C PRO A 588 49.59 25.92 26.79
#